data_AF-A0A6P0M9E4-F1
#
_entry.id   AF-A0A6P0M9E4-F1
#
_cell.length_a   1.000
_cell.length_b   1.000
_cell.length_c   1.000
_cell.angle_alpha   90.00
_cell.angle_beta   90.00
_cell.angle_gamma   90.00
#
_symmetry.space_group_name_H-M   'P 1'
#
loop_
_entity.id
_entity.type
_entity.pdbx_description
1 polymer ?
#
loop_
_entity_poly.entity_id
_entity_poly.type
_entity_poly.pdbx_seq_one_letter_code
_entity_poly.pdbx_strand_id
1 'polypeptide(L)'
;AVNKAAKLVVNHCIDHAIGTIVFGWNPGHKNSSRMSRKNNQKFIQIPTARLKNRIAQLCELNGIQFIETEESYTSKASALDHDEIPVFGEKPAEWKPSGKRVKRGLYRTAQNYYVNADCNGSANILRKVARTAGIDLSGLSRGALTTPVRVRLWTLNESPRL
;
A
#
# COMPACT_ATOMS: atom_id res chain seq x y z
N ALA A 1 -0.43 -18.59 6.43
CA ALA A 1 -0.91 -17.20 6.29
C ALA A 1 -0.36 -16.51 5.04
N VAL A 2 0.98 -16.38 4.91
CA VAL A 2 1.63 -15.68 3.77
C VAL A 2 1.18 -16.21 2.41
N ASN A 3 1.27 -17.51 2.18
CA ASN A 3 0.84 -18.10 0.90
C ASN A 3 -0.63 -17.82 0.60
N LYS A 4 -1.54 -17.99 1.58
CA LYS A 4 -2.96 -17.65 1.39
C LYS A 4 -3.16 -16.18 1.02
N ALA A 5 -2.48 -15.26 1.69
CA ALA A 5 -2.58 -13.83 1.41
C ALA A 5 -2.04 -13.47 0.01
N ALA A 6 -0.89 -14.04 -0.37
CA ALA A 6 -0.30 -13.82 -1.69
C ALA A 6 -1.21 -14.33 -2.81
N LYS A 7 -1.77 -15.55 -2.64
CA LYS A 7 -2.73 -16.13 -3.58
C LYS A 7 -3.98 -15.26 -3.71
N LEU A 8 -4.57 -14.79 -2.61
CA LEU A 8 -5.74 -13.89 -2.68
C LEU A 8 -5.48 -12.66 -3.53
N VAL A 9 -4.33 -12.02 -3.33
CA VAL A 9 -3.95 -10.82 -4.07
C VAL A 9 -3.83 -11.13 -5.56
N VAL A 10 -3.11 -12.21 -5.91
CA VAL A 10 -2.87 -12.57 -7.31
C VAL A 10 -4.14 -13.06 -8.00
N ASN A 11 -4.96 -13.88 -7.34
CA ASN A 11 -6.24 -14.31 -7.88
C ASN A 11 -7.17 -13.13 -8.15
N HIS A 12 -7.24 -12.18 -7.21
CA HIS A 12 -8.02 -10.97 -7.44
C HIS A 12 -7.51 -10.22 -8.68
N CYS A 13 -6.21 -10.24 -8.94
CA CYS A 13 -5.69 -9.64 -10.16
C CYS A 13 -6.10 -10.43 -11.41
N ILE A 14 -6.06 -11.77 -11.37
CA ILE A 14 -6.48 -12.64 -12.47
C ILE A 14 -7.98 -12.46 -12.75
N ASP A 15 -8.82 -12.60 -11.72
CA ASP A 15 -10.29 -12.53 -11.80
C ASP A 15 -10.79 -11.17 -12.32
N HIS A 16 -10.02 -10.10 -12.10
CA HIS A 16 -10.37 -8.74 -12.51
C HIS A 16 -9.48 -8.18 -13.63
N ALA A 17 -8.70 -9.03 -14.30
CA ALA A 17 -7.79 -8.66 -15.39
C ALA A 17 -6.84 -7.49 -15.06
N ILE A 18 -6.30 -7.46 -13.83
CA ILE A 18 -5.32 -6.48 -13.37
C ILE A 18 -3.91 -6.97 -13.75
N GLY A 19 -3.29 -6.28 -14.70
CA GLY A 19 -1.98 -6.65 -15.23
C GLY A 19 -0.77 -6.20 -14.40
N THR A 20 -0.96 -5.35 -13.38
CA THR A 20 0.16 -4.73 -12.65
C THR A 20 -0.12 -4.66 -11.15
N ILE A 21 0.86 -5.08 -10.34
CA ILE A 21 0.87 -4.92 -8.89
C ILE A 21 2.04 -4.04 -8.49
N VAL A 22 1.76 -2.96 -7.76
CA VAL A 22 2.77 -2.08 -7.20
C VAL A 22 2.91 -2.34 -5.71
N PHE A 23 4.13 -2.57 -5.23
CA PHE A 23 4.44 -2.86 -3.84
C PHE A 23 5.40 -1.83 -3.26
N GLY A 24 4.96 -1.13 -2.20
CA GLY A 24 5.79 -0.22 -1.43
C GLY A 24 6.79 -0.96 -0.55
N TRP A 25 8.07 -0.64 -0.65
CA TRP A 25 9.12 -1.29 0.14
C TRP A 25 10.21 -0.30 0.58
N ASN A 26 10.39 -0.18 1.90
CA ASN A 26 11.52 0.53 2.49
C ASN A 26 12.42 -0.46 3.22
N PRO A 27 13.69 -0.68 2.80
CA PRO A 27 14.63 -1.53 3.53
C PRO A 27 14.76 -1.08 5.00
N GLY A 28 14.70 -2.03 5.94
CA GLY A 28 14.84 -1.71 7.36
C GLY A 28 13.66 -0.98 8.01
N HIS A 29 12.50 -0.84 7.36
CA HIS A 29 11.30 -0.19 7.94
C HIS A 29 10.81 -0.80 9.26
N LYS A 30 11.26 -2.02 9.60
CA LYS A 30 10.95 -2.70 10.86
C LYS A 30 11.93 -2.41 12.00
N ASN A 31 13.10 -1.84 11.70
CA ASN A 31 14.21 -1.83 12.65
C ASN A 31 14.16 -0.68 13.67
N SER A 32 13.26 0.29 13.55
CA SER A 32 13.18 1.41 14.49
C SER A 32 11.92 2.25 14.30
N SER A 33 10.76 1.59 14.17
CA SER A 33 9.52 2.35 14.15
C SER A 33 9.32 3.02 15.53
N ARG A 34 9.12 4.34 15.58
CA ARG A 34 8.73 5.10 16.79
C ARG A 34 7.29 4.72 17.23
N MET A 35 6.99 3.43 17.30
CA MET A 35 5.72 2.87 17.74
C MET A 35 5.84 2.39 19.17
N SER A 36 4.74 2.44 19.93
CA SER A 36 4.71 1.87 21.28
C SER A 36 5.14 0.40 21.27
N ARG A 37 5.87 -0.02 22.32
CA ARG A 37 6.51 -1.35 22.42
C ARG A 37 5.60 -2.52 22.02
N LYS A 38 4.34 -2.51 22.45
CA LYS A 38 3.31 -3.53 22.12
C LYS A 38 2.97 -3.57 20.62
N ASN A 39 2.92 -2.42 19.95
CA ASN A 39 2.63 -2.33 18.52
C ASN A 39 3.83 -2.72 17.67
N ASN A 40 5.04 -2.33 18.10
CA ASN A 40 6.27 -2.69 17.41
C ASN A 40 6.48 -4.22 17.39
N GLN A 41 6.23 -4.91 18.51
CA GLN A 41 6.35 -6.37 18.58
C GLN A 41 5.41 -7.09 17.61
N LYS A 42 4.14 -6.64 17.50
CA LYS A 42 3.19 -7.19 16.52
C LYS A 42 3.62 -6.90 15.08
N PHE A 43 4.19 -5.73 14.82
CA PHE A 43 4.61 -5.32 13.48
C PHE A 43 5.86 -6.06 12.99
N ILE A 44 6.85 -6.23 13.85
CA ILE A 44 8.08 -6.98 13.55
C ILE A 44 7.75 -8.43 13.19
N GLN A 45 6.76 -9.03 13.85
CA GLN A 45 6.31 -10.41 13.59
C GLN A 45 5.60 -10.59 12.23
N ILE A 46 5.15 -9.53 11.56
CA ILE A 46 4.50 -9.67 10.25
C ILE A 46 5.58 -10.02 9.22
N PRO A 47 5.47 -11.13 8.47
CA PRO A 47 6.51 -11.56 7.53
C PRO A 47 6.41 -10.83 6.17
N THR A 48 6.37 -9.49 6.17
CA THR A 48 6.18 -8.66 4.97
C THR A 48 7.16 -8.94 3.84
N ALA A 49 8.45 -9.19 4.15
CA ALA A 49 9.46 -9.55 3.13
C ALA A 49 9.09 -10.87 2.43
N ARG A 50 8.69 -11.89 3.21
CA ARG A 50 8.26 -13.18 2.66
C ARG A 50 6.99 -13.04 1.83
N LEU A 51 6.06 -12.17 2.24
CA LEU A 51 4.85 -11.88 1.48
C LEU A 51 5.17 -11.19 0.15
N LYS A 52 6.01 -10.15 0.16
CA LYS A 52 6.49 -9.46 -1.04
C LYS A 52 7.09 -10.45 -2.04
N ASN A 53 8.08 -11.22 -1.60
CA ASN A 53 8.76 -12.19 -2.45
C ASN A 53 7.79 -13.24 -3.00
N ARG A 54 6.81 -13.67 -2.19
CA ARG A 54 5.81 -14.64 -2.65
C ARG A 54 4.85 -14.05 -3.68
N ILE A 55 4.42 -12.79 -3.52
CA ILE A 55 3.60 -12.10 -4.52
C ILE A 55 4.40 -11.96 -5.82
N ALA A 56 5.64 -11.47 -5.75
CA ALA A 56 6.50 -11.30 -6.94
C ALA A 56 6.65 -12.62 -7.74
N GLN A 57 6.92 -13.73 -7.05
CA GLN A 57 6.98 -15.06 -7.68
C GLN A 57 5.68 -15.46 -8.37
N LEU A 58 4.53 -15.22 -7.72
CA LEU A 58 3.23 -15.57 -8.30
C LEU A 58 2.88 -14.64 -9.47
N CYS A 59 3.27 -13.37 -9.42
CA CYS A 59 3.10 -12.44 -10.53
C CYS A 59 3.87 -12.92 -11.76
N GLU A 60 5.14 -13.29 -11.59
CA GLU A 60 5.99 -13.83 -12.67
C GLU A 60 5.36 -15.06 -13.35
N LEU A 61 4.83 -16.01 -12.55
CA LEU A 61 4.18 -17.21 -13.07
C LEU A 61 2.87 -16.94 -13.83
N ASN A 62 2.19 -15.83 -13.55
CA ASN A 62 0.88 -15.50 -14.12
C ASN A 62 0.94 -14.34 -15.12
N GLY A 63 2.13 -13.90 -15.52
CA GLY A 63 2.30 -12.78 -16.47
C GLY A 63 1.82 -11.42 -15.93
N ILE A 64 1.75 -11.26 -14.60
CA ILE A 64 1.42 -9.99 -13.95
C ILE A 64 2.72 -9.22 -13.71
N GLN A 65 2.76 -7.95 -14.08
CA GLN A 65 3.89 -7.09 -13.81
C GLN A 65 3.97 -6.74 -12.32
N PHE A 66 5.09 -7.06 -11.67
CA PHE A 66 5.35 -6.66 -10.29
C PHE A 66 6.33 -5.48 -10.25
N ILE A 67 5.92 -4.36 -9.66
CA ILE A 67 6.73 -3.15 -9.52
C ILE A 67 6.98 -2.90 -8.04
N GLU A 68 8.25 -2.92 -7.64
CA GLU A 68 8.67 -2.49 -6.30
C GLU A 68 9.06 -1.01 -6.33
N THR A 69 8.57 -0.23 -5.38
CA THR A 69 8.91 1.20 -5.23
C THR A 69 9.07 1.58 -3.77
N GLU A 70 9.83 2.63 -3.49
CA GLU A 70 10.03 3.11 -2.12
C GLU A 70 8.78 3.83 -1.58
N GLU A 71 8.45 3.58 -0.32
CA GLU A 71 7.20 4.06 0.30
C GLU A 71 7.40 5.21 1.30
N SER A 72 8.49 5.97 1.17
CA SER A 72 8.75 7.14 2.02
C SER A 72 7.65 8.18 1.88
N TYR A 73 7.21 8.71 3.02
CA TYR A 73 6.21 9.77 3.14
C TYR A 73 4.80 9.45 2.58
N THR A 74 4.56 8.26 2.01
CA THR A 74 3.27 7.86 1.41
C THR A 74 2.12 7.82 2.42
N SER A 75 2.41 7.56 3.70
CA SER A 75 1.44 7.59 4.79
C SER A 75 1.17 8.98 5.36
N LYS A 76 1.94 9.99 4.93
CA LYS A 76 1.84 11.38 5.39
C LYS A 76 1.22 12.28 4.32
N ALA A 77 1.68 12.16 3.07
CA ALA A 77 1.13 12.86 1.93
C ALA A 77 -0.35 12.50 1.71
N SER A 78 -1.13 13.45 1.23
CA SER A 78 -2.52 13.22 0.84
C SER A 78 -2.59 12.84 -0.63
N ALA A 79 -3.16 11.67 -0.92
CA ALA A 79 -3.33 11.20 -2.29
C ALA A 79 -4.34 12.05 -3.07
N LEU A 80 -5.43 12.48 -2.41
CA LEU A 80 -6.51 13.26 -3.03
C LEU A 80 -6.15 14.75 -3.21
N ASP A 81 -5.23 15.27 -2.43
CA ASP A 81 -4.72 16.63 -2.59
C ASP A 81 -3.56 16.71 -3.59
N HIS A 82 -3.17 15.57 -4.17
CA HIS A 82 -2.02 15.43 -5.04
C HIS A 82 -0.72 15.96 -4.44
N ASP A 83 -0.53 15.80 -3.12
CA ASP A 83 0.69 16.20 -2.43
C ASP A 83 1.92 15.62 -3.13
N GLU A 84 2.98 16.42 -3.20
CA GLU A 84 4.30 15.94 -3.61
C GLU A 84 4.78 14.86 -2.62
N ILE A 85 5.32 13.76 -3.16
CA ILE A 85 5.79 12.64 -2.36
C ILE A 85 7.31 12.53 -2.52
N PRO A 86 8.09 13.16 -1.63
CA PRO A 86 9.55 13.19 -1.76
C PRO A 86 10.15 11.80 -1.54
N VAL A 87 11.31 11.59 -2.13
CA VAL A 87 12.15 10.42 -1.87
C VAL A 87 12.86 10.59 -0.53
N PHE A 88 13.22 9.48 0.12
CA PHE A 88 14.03 9.54 1.34
C PHE A 88 15.36 10.27 1.10
N GLY A 89 15.67 11.27 1.92
CA GLY A 89 16.88 12.09 1.77
C GLY A 89 16.71 13.34 0.90
N GLU A 90 15.72 13.37 0.01
CA GLU A 90 15.46 14.49 -0.92
C GLU A 90 14.29 15.38 -0.47
N LYS A 91 13.78 15.16 0.74
CA LYS A 91 12.65 15.93 1.28
C LYS A 91 13.05 17.41 1.46
N PRO A 92 12.35 18.36 0.79
CA PRO A 92 12.57 19.79 1.01
C PRO A 92 12.36 20.18 2.48
N ALA A 93 13.11 21.19 2.95
CA ALA A 93 13.02 21.66 4.33
C ALA A 93 11.61 22.14 4.70
N GLU A 94 10.93 22.80 3.76
CA GLU A 94 9.58 23.35 3.93
C GLU A 94 8.47 22.37 3.56
N TRP A 95 8.81 21.13 3.17
CA TRP A 95 7.80 20.16 2.79
C TRP A 95 6.86 19.85 3.95
N LYS A 96 5.56 20.04 3.70
CA LYS A 96 4.50 19.76 4.64
C LYS A 96 3.33 19.09 3.91
N PRO A 97 2.82 17.96 4.41
CA PRO A 97 1.64 17.35 3.83
C PRO A 97 0.44 18.27 4.04
N SER A 98 -0.45 18.34 3.06
CA SER A 98 -1.68 19.13 3.15
C SER A 98 -2.70 18.47 4.08
N GLY A 99 -2.74 17.13 4.06
CA GLY A 99 -3.54 16.31 4.96
C GLY A 99 -2.79 15.83 6.21
N LYS A 100 -3.50 15.06 7.05
CA LYS A 100 -2.91 14.44 8.23
C LYS A 100 -3.58 13.12 8.60
N ARG A 101 -2.79 12.19 9.12
CA ARG A 101 -3.30 10.99 9.77
C ARG A 101 -3.93 11.37 11.12
N VAL A 102 -5.21 11.04 11.30
CA VAL A 102 -5.94 11.36 12.54
C VAL A 102 -5.78 10.25 13.57
N LYS A 103 -5.99 9.01 13.14
CA LYS A 103 -5.79 7.79 13.95
C LYS A 103 -5.50 6.60 13.07
N ARG A 104 -5.27 5.43 13.67
CA ARG A 104 -5.09 4.18 12.90
C ARG A 104 -6.31 3.94 12.01
N GLY A 105 -6.05 3.67 10.73
CA GLY A 105 -7.10 3.47 9.71
C GLY A 105 -7.79 4.73 9.21
N LEU A 106 -7.48 5.93 9.73
CA LEU A 106 -8.19 7.17 9.36
C LEU A 106 -7.22 8.31 8.99
N TYR A 107 -7.38 8.83 7.78
CA TYR A 107 -6.65 9.96 7.24
C TYR A 107 -7.62 11.10 6.90
N ARG A 108 -7.19 12.34 7.09
CA ARG A 108 -7.96 13.55 6.76
C ARG A 108 -7.22 14.38 5.72
N THR A 109 -7.86 14.69 4.59
CA THR A 109 -7.33 15.54 3.51
C THR A 109 -7.37 17.02 3.87
N ALA A 110 -6.83 17.88 3.01
CA ALA A 110 -6.88 19.34 3.18
C ALA A 110 -8.32 19.88 3.20
N GLN A 111 -9.22 19.32 2.38
CA GLN A 111 -10.66 19.68 2.34
C GLN A 111 -11.48 19.01 3.45
N ASN A 112 -10.83 18.47 4.49
CA ASN A 112 -11.46 17.76 5.61
C ASN A 112 -12.24 16.50 5.21
N TYR A 113 -11.93 15.87 4.07
CA TYR A 113 -12.47 14.55 3.77
C TYR A 113 -11.74 13.48 4.56
N TYR A 114 -12.51 12.50 5.03
CA TYR A 114 -11.98 11.36 5.77
C TYR A 114 -11.91 10.14 4.85
N VAL A 115 -10.73 9.55 4.75
CA VAL A 115 -10.46 8.35 3.94
C VAL A 115 -9.70 7.31 4.77
N ASN A 116 -9.67 6.08 4.28
CA ASN A 116 -8.87 5.04 4.92
C ASN A 116 -7.38 5.35 4.77
N ALA A 117 -6.63 5.28 5.87
CA ALA A 117 -5.21 5.62 5.89
C ALA A 117 -4.34 4.64 5.09
N ASP A 118 -4.71 3.36 5.05
CA ASP A 118 -3.98 2.34 4.29
C ASP A 118 -4.26 2.52 2.79
N CYS A 119 -5.51 2.79 2.39
CA CYS A 119 -5.86 3.16 1.01
C CYS A 119 -5.14 4.42 0.54
N ASN A 120 -5.06 5.47 1.39
CA ASN A 120 -4.28 6.68 1.06
C ASN A 120 -2.80 6.34 0.83
N GLY A 121 -2.22 5.49 1.68
CA GLY A 121 -0.85 5.01 1.51
C GLY A 121 -0.65 4.25 0.20
N SER A 122 -1.52 3.29 -0.11
CA SER A 122 -1.50 2.52 -1.36
C SER A 122 -1.67 3.40 -2.59
N ALA A 123 -2.56 4.38 -2.55
CA ALA A 123 -2.72 5.34 -3.63
C ALA A 123 -1.47 6.18 -3.86
N ASN A 124 -0.79 6.63 -2.81
CA ASN A 124 0.46 7.35 -2.93
C ASN A 124 1.61 6.48 -3.46
N ILE A 125 1.66 5.20 -3.11
CA ILE A 125 2.60 4.23 -3.71
C ILE A 125 2.35 4.13 -5.22
N LEU A 126 1.09 4.00 -5.63
CA LEU A 126 0.71 3.95 -7.05
C LEU A 126 1.10 5.25 -7.78
N ARG A 127 0.85 6.42 -7.16
CA ARG A 127 1.21 7.74 -7.70
C ARG A 127 2.70 7.89 -8.02
N LYS A 128 3.59 7.28 -7.21
CA LYS A 128 5.04 7.37 -7.46
C LYS A 128 5.48 6.71 -8.76
N VAL A 129 4.80 5.64 -9.17
CA VAL A 129 5.15 4.88 -10.37
C VAL A 129 4.22 5.17 -11.54
N ALA A 130 3.15 5.94 -11.34
CA ALA A 130 2.13 6.12 -12.36
C ALA A 130 2.66 6.67 -13.69
N ARG A 131 3.55 7.67 -13.64
CA ARG A 131 4.18 8.24 -14.84
C ARG A 131 5.10 7.25 -15.54
N THR A 132 5.95 6.55 -14.80
CA THR A 132 6.96 5.64 -15.38
C THR A 132 6.35 4.32 -15.86
N ALA A 133 5.27 3.86 -15.21
CA ALA A 133 4.55 2.64 -15.55
C ALA A 133 3.32 2.86 -16.44
N GLY A 134 3.03 4.11 -16.84
CA GLY A 134 1.88 4.43 -17.71
C GLY A 134 0.51 4.12 -17.08
N ILE A 135 0.38 4.22 -15.76
CA ILE A 135 -0.84 3.89 -15.04
C ILE A 135 -1.78 5.10 -15.04
N ASP A 136 -3.01 4.91 -15.54
CA ASP A 136 -4.06 5.91 -15.43
C ASP A 136 -4.59 6.00 -13.99
N LEU A 137 -4.56 7.20 -13.43
CA LEU A 137 -5.04 7.51 -12.09
C LEU A 137 -6.44 8.15 -12.08
N SER A 138 -7.11 8.27 -13.23
CA SER A 138 -8.45 8.87 -13.34
C SER A 138 -9.49 8.22 -12.41
N GLY A 139 -9.35 6.92 -12.14
CA GLY A 139 -10.19 6.17 -11.21
C GLY A 139 -9.90 6.42 -9.72
N LEU A 140 -8.79 7.10 -9.38
CA LEU A 140 -8.43 7.41 -8.00
C LEU A 140 -9.35 8.52 -7.47
N SER A 141 -10.38 8.12 -6.72
CA SER A 141 -11.38 9.03 -6.18
C SER A 141 -11.57 8.84 -4.68
N ARG A 142 -12.24 9.81 -4.04
CA ARG A 142 -12.65 9.69 -2.64
C ARG A 142 -13.46 8.41 -2.39
N GLY A 143 -14.35 8.04 -3.31
CA GLY A 143 -15.14 6.80 -3.21
C GLY A 143 -14.25 5.59 -3.01
N ALA A 144 -13.26 5.41 -3.89
CA ALA A 144 -12.30 4.30 -3.83
C ALA A 144 -11.51 4.22 -2.52
N LEU A 145 -11.26 5.36 -1.85
CA LEU A 145 -10.47 5.41 -0.62
C LEU A 145 -11.28 5.31 0.67
N THR A 146 -12.62 5.32 0.61
CA THR A 146 -13.48 5.33 1.81
C THR A 146 -14.07 3.97 2.17
N THR A 147 -14.17 3.05 1.22
CA THR A 147 -14.85 1.76 1.39
C THR A 147 -13.94 0.56 1.14
N PRO A 148 -12.83 0.39 1.89
CA PRO A 148 -11.98 -0.79 1.73
C PRO A 148 -12.70 -2.06 2.19
N VAL A 149 -12.56 -3.12 1.40
CA VAL A 149 -13.03 -4.46 1.79
C VAL A 149 -12.07 -5.05 2.80
N ARG A 150 -12.59 -5.43 3.97
CA ARG A 150 -11.79 -6.12 5.00
C ARG A 150 -11.86 -7.64 4.81
N VAL A 151 -10.76 -8.23 4.38
CA VAL A 151 -10.64 -9.69 4.23
C VAL A 151 -10.05 -10.32 5.51
N ARG A 152 -10.71 -11.37 6.03
CA ARG A 152 -10.22 -12.16 7.17
C ARG A 152 -9.61 -13.46 6.66
N LEU A 153 -8.28 -13.57 6.69
CA LEU A 153 -7.56 -14.73 6.13
C LEU A 153 -7.92 -16.08 6.78
N TRP A 154 -8.37 -16.07 8.04
CA TRP A 154 -8.70 -17.28 8.80
C TRP A 154 -10.13 -17.78 8.59
N THR A 155 -11.02 -16.98 8.00
CA THR A 155 -12.40 -17.40 7.67
C THR A 155 -12.51 -17.99 6.27
N LEU A 156 -11.40 -18.07 5.53
CA LEU A 156 -11.35 -18.73 4.24
C LEU A 156 -11.25 -20.23 4.47
N ASN A 157 -12.40 -20.91 4.35
CA ASN A 157 -12.56 -22.35 4.52
C ASN A 157 -11.64 -23.13 3.58
N GLU A 158 -11.44 -22.61 2.36
CA GLU A 158 -10.52 -23.17 1.37
C GLU A 158 -9.34 -22.23 1.13
N SER A 159 -8.20 -22.81 0.74
CA SER A 159 -7.10 -22.00 0.22
C SER A 159 -7.54 -21.39 -1.11
N PRO A 160 -7.27 -20.10 -1.35
CA PRO A 160 -7.56 -19.49 -2.65
C PRO A 160 -6.89 -20.32 -3.76
N ARG A 161 -7.65 -20.62 -4.82
CA ARG A 161 -7.18 -21.41 -5.98
C ARG A 161 -6.15 -20.59 -6.74
N LEU A 162 -5.03 -21.15 -7.18
CA LEU A 162 -4.17 -20.45 -8.16
C LEU A 162 -4.53 -20.98 -9.54
#